data_AF-A0A1G6S533-F1
#
_entry.id   AF-A0A1G6S533-F1
#
_cell.length_a   1.000
_cell.length_b   1.000
_cell.length_c   1.000
_cell.angle_alpha   90.00
_cell.angle_beta   90.00
_cell.angle_gamma   90.00
#
_symmetry.space_group_name_H-M   'P 1'
#
loop_
_entity.id
_entity.type
_entity.pdbx_description
1 polymer ?
#
loop_
_entity_poly.entity_id
_entity_poly.type
_entity_poly.pdbx_seq_one_letter_code
_entity_poly.pdbx_strand_id
1 'polypeptide(L)'
;MRTEPVGDPPCSARTPGIAGVDEAGRGPLAGPLVVAAVVLDPMRPIDGLGDSKRLSEKRREALFDQIIERSMAWQIVHIEPAEIDALNIYRATLEGMRRAVCGLPIPPVLARIDGNAIPPGLPCPAEAWVKGDARDPAIGAASILAKVSRDRAMLTLAERFPEYGFAAHKGYPVPGHFEALRAFGPCPAHRRSFAPVREAAATQPAQGRLLAD
;
A
#
# COMPACT_ATOMS: atom_id res chain seq x y z
N MET A 1 -24.77 53.61 5.92
CA MET A 1 -24.45 52.66 4.83
C MET A 1 -23.05 52.98 4.32
N ARG A 2 -22.04 52.31 4.89
CA ARG A 2 -20.69 52.16 4.32
C ARG A 2 -20.30 50.72 4.65
N THR A 3 -20.36 49.88 3.65
CA THR A 3 -19.92 48.49 3.72
C THR A 3 -18.40 48.49 3.62
N GLU A 4 -17.73 48.17 4.71
CA GLU A 4 -16.30 47.81 4.70
C GLU A 4 -16.10 46.57 3.81
N PRO A 5 -15.04 46.49 2.99
CA PRO A 5 -14.75 45.28 2.26
C PRO A 5 -14.26 44.22 3.26
N VAL A 6 -14.97 43.09 3.32
CA VAL A 6 -14.47 41.87 3.95
C VAL A 6 -13.23 41.46 3.16
N GLY A 7 -12.05 41.76 3.70
CA GLY A 7 -10.80 41.27 3.17
C GLY A 7 -10.77 39.75 3.32
N ASP A 8 -10.61 39.05 2.20
CA ASP A 8 -10.22 37.65 2.22
C ASP A 8 -8.98 37.49 3.12
N PRO A 9 -8.93 36.47 4.00
CA PRO A 9 -7.74 36.24 4.78
C PRO A 9 -6.54 36.08 3.83
N PRO A 10 -5.34 36.57 4.19
CA PRO A 10 -4.17 36.41 3.36
C PRO A 10 -4.02 34.92 3.05
N CYS A 11 -3.79 34.61 1.77
CA CYS A 11 -3.38 33.29 1.30
C CYS A 11 -2.16 32.88 2.13
N SER A 12 -2.38 32.25 3.29
CA SER A 12 -1.32 31.73 4.12
C SER A 12 -0.70 30.65 3.26
N ALA A 13 0.51 30.92 2.78
CA ALA A 13 1.29 30.03 1.95
C ALA A 13 1.25 28.62 2.56
N ARG A 14 0.34 27.77 2.07
CA ARG A 14 0.42 26.34 2.33
C ARG A 14 1.72 25.95 1.64
N THR A 15 2.74 25.67 2.44
CA THR A 15 4.04 25.23 1.94
C THR A 15 3.76 24.18 0.87
N PRO A 16 4.30 24.33 -0.35
CA PRO A 16 4.04 23.37 -1.39
C PRO A 16 4.47 21.99 -0.89
N GLY A 17 3.51 21.06 -0.83
CA GLY A 17 3.63 19.85 -0.01
C GLY A 17 4.61 18.84 -0.60
N ILE A 18 5.49 18.29 0.25
CA ILE A 18 6.29 17.11 -0.09
C ILE A 18 5.42 15.88 0.17
N ALA A 19 5.24 15.03 -0.85
CA ALA A 19 4.57 13.75 -0.70
C ALA A 19 5.58 12.67 -0.31
N GLY A 20 5.34 11.95 0.78
CA GLY A 20 6.01 10.69 1.05
C GLY A 20 5.24 9.53 0.44
N VAL A 21 5.96 8.53 -0.10
CA VAL A 21 5.37 7.38 -0.80
C VAL A 21 6.05 6.09 -0.34
N ASP A 22 5.27 5.07 -0.01
CA ASP A 22 5.76 3.74 0.39
C ASP A 22 4.75 2.64 0.04
N GLU A 23 5.19 1.39 0.02
CA GLU A 23 4.40 0.21 -0.28
C GLU A 23 4.39 -0.86 0.83
N ALA A 24 3.32 -1.66 0.84
CA ALA A 24 3.22 -2.87 1.65
C ALA A 24 2.81 -4.06 0.80
N GLY A 25 3.49 -5.19 0.99
CA GLY A 25 3.07 -6.47 0.40
C GLY A 25 3.75 -6.87 -0.88
N ARG A 26 5.05 -6.56 -1.07
CA ARG A 26 5.79 -7.06 -2.24
C ARG A 26 6.11 -8.56 -2.21
N GLY A 27 6.57 -9.07 -1.05
CA GLY A 27 6.97 -10.47 -0.88
C GLY A 27 5.88 -11.56 -0.72
N PRO A 28 4.65 -11.26 -0.25
CA PRO A 28 3.57 -12.23 -0.09
C PRO A 28 3.20 -12.99 -1.37
N LEU A 29 2.80 -14.25 -1.21
CA LEU A 29 2.28 -15.11 -2.28
C LEU A 29 0.81 -14.79 -2.63
N ALA A 30 0.09 -14.14 -1.71
CA ALA A 30 -1.32 -13.83 -1.83
C ALA A 30 -1.66 -12.42 -1.37
N GLY A 31 -2.78 -11.91 -1.91
CA GLY A 31 -3.35 -10.60 -1.63
C GLY A 31 -2.70 -9.46 -2.39
N PRO A 32 -3.23 -8.24 -2.21
CA PRO A 32 -2.81 -7.09 -2.98
C PRO A 32 -1.42 -6.59 -2.57
N LEU A 33 -0.79 -5.86 -3.49
CA LEU A 33 0.23 -4.87 -3.19
C LEU A 33 -0.52 -3.56 -2.88
N VAL A 34 -0.21 -2.92 -1.76
CA VAL A 34 -0.82 -1.63 -1.41
C VAL A 34 0.25 -0.57 -1.41
N VAL A 35 -0.03 0.57 -2.06
CA VAL A 35 0.86 1.73 -2.08
C VAL A 35 0.10 2.93 -1.54
N ALA A 36 0.77 3.78 -0.76
CA ALA A 36 0.19 5.01 -0.27
C ALA A 36 1.08 6.21 -0.58
N ALA A 37 0.47 7.38 -0.74
CA ALA A 37 1.12 8.67 -0.80
C ALA A 37 0.51 9.60 0.25
N VAL A 38 1.33 10.37 0.96
CA VAL A 38 0.89 11.26 2.05
C VAL A 38 1.60 12.61 1.97
N VAL A 39 0.84 13.69 2.07
CA VAL A 39 1.32 15.06 2.27
C VAL A 39 0.91 15.51 3.67
N LEU A 40 1.88 15.61 4.57
CA LEU A 40 1.63 16.01 5.96
C LEU A 40 1.33 17.50 6.08
N ASP A 41 0.52 17.86 7.07
CA ASP A 41 0.26 19.26 7.43
C ASP A 41 1.27 19.72 8.51
N PRO A 42 2.17 20.68 8.21
CA PRO A 42 3.12 21.17 9.20
C PRO A 42 2.43 21.86 10.40
N MET A 43 1.17 22.29 10.25
CA MET A 43 0.39 22.90 11.33
C MET A 43 -0.32 21.87 12.21
N ARG A 44 -0.36 20.60 11.80
CA ARG A 44 -1.04 19.51 12.53
C ARG A 44 -0.08 18.32 12.70
N PRO A 45 0.99 18.46 13.49
CA PRO A 45 1.98 17.41 13.65
C PRO A 45 1.37 16.12 14.21
N ILE A 46 1.99 15.00 13.82
CA ILE A 46 1.63 13.65 14.25
C ILE A 46 2.85 13.05 14.95
N ASP A 47 2.73 12.81 16.25
CA ASP A 47 3.84 12.27 17.03
C ASP A 47 4.00 10.76 16.83
N GLY A 48 5.24 10.32 16.66
CA GLY A 48 5.58 8.89 16.59
C GLY A 48 5.46 8.26 15.20
N LEU A 49 5.51 9.05 14.12
CA LEU A 49 5.64 8.59 12.72
C LEU A 49 7.02 7.99 12.36
N GLY A 50 7.87 7.66 13.35
CA GLY A 50 9.17 7.01 13.13
C GLY A 50 9.04 5.54 12.72
N ASP A 51 10.15 4.80 12.79
CA ASP A 51 10.31 3.40 12.33
C ASP A 51 9.05 2.53 12.51
N SER A 52 8.23 2.49 11.44
CA SER A 52 6.89 1.88 11.42
C SER A 52 6.92 0.37 11.71
N LYS A 53 8.09 -0.25 11.48
CA LYS A 53 8.37 -1.67 11.70
C LYS A 53 8.55 -2.00 13.18
N ARG A 54 8.91 -1.02 14.02
CA ARG A 54 9.01 -1.18 15.49
C ARG A 54 7.70 -0.91 16.23
N LEU A 55 6.70 -0.36 15.55
CA LEU A 55 5.40 -0.07 16.13
C LEU A 55 4.58 -1.35 16.34
N SER A 56 3.78 -1.38 17.39
CA SER A 56 2.75 -2.43 17.55
C SER A 56 1.61 -2.22 16.56
N GLU A 57 0.85 -3.28 16.26
CA GLU A 57 -0.34 -3.19 15.39
C GLU A 57 -1.35 -2.16 15.91
N LYS A 58 -1.66 -2.19 17.22
CA LYS A 58 -2.53 -1.21 17.88
C LYS A 58 -2.03 0.23 17.71
N ARG A 59 -0.70 0.46 17.77
CA ARG A 59 -0.15 1.81 17.57
C ARG A 59 -0.24 2.24 16.11
N ARG A 60 -0.01 1.34 15.15
CA ARG A 60 -0.18 1.64 13.73
C ARG A 60 -1.63 1.98 13.39
N GLU A 61 -2.60 1.24 13.92
CA GLU A 61 -4.03 1.54 13.77
C GLU A 61 -4.37 2.95 14.29
N ALA A 62 -3.92 3.29 15.51
CA ALA A 62 -4.15 4.63 16.07
C ALA A 62 -3.44 5.76 15.29
N LEU A 63 -2.30 5.47 14.66
CA LEU A 63 -1.61 6.43 13.80
C LEU A 63 -2.27 6.54 12.42
N PHE A 64 -2.81 5.45 11.89
CA PHE A 64 -3.57 5.45 10.64
C PHE A 64 -4.67 6.50 10.70
N ASP A 65 -5.51 6.46 11.74
CA ASP A 65 -6.61 7.41 11.91
C ASP A 65 -6.11 8.86 12.02
N GLN A 66 -5.01 9.08 12.77
CA GLN A 66 -4.40 10.41 12.88
C GLN A 66 -3.83 10.90 11.55
N ILE A 67 -3.21 10.05 10.74
CA ILE A 67 -2.67 10.40 9.43
C ILE A 67 -3.82 10.80 8.50
N ILE A 68 -4.88 10.01 8.45
CA ILE A 68 -6.07 10.30 7.62
C ILE A 68 -6.70 11.64 8.01
N GLU A 69 -6.83 11.90 9.31
CA GLU A 69 -7.47 13.10 9.83
C GLU A 69 -6.60 14.36 9.69
N ARG A 70 -5.27 14.23 9.91
CA ARG A 70 -4.36 15.38 10.08
C ARG A 70 -3.52 15.74 8.87
N SER A 71 -3.37 14.83 7.90
CA SER A 71 -2.63 15.12 6.67
C SER A 71 -3.38 16.11 5.77
N MET A 72 -2.65 16.90 4.97
CA MET A 72 -3.25 17.79 3.98
C MET A 72 -3.89 16.99 2.83
N ALA A 73 -3.22 15.93 2.41
CA ALA A 73 -3.67 15.03 1.37
C ALA A 73 -3.07 13.64 1.57
N TRP A 74 -3.81 12.62 1.14
CA TRP A 74 -3.31 11.26 1.08
C TRP A 74 -4.05 10.49 -0.02
N GLN A 75 -3.46 9.38 -0.46
CA GLN A 75 -4.06 8.46 -1.42
C GLN A 75 -3.57 7.04 -1.12
N ILE A 76 -4.46 6.05 -1.24
CA ILE A 76 -4.14 4.63 -1.06
C ILE A 76 -4.58 3.87 -2.31
N VAL A 77 -3.68 3.08 -2.88
CA VAL A 77 -3.89 2.31 -4.11
C VAL A 77 -3.68 0.84 -3.81
N HIS A 78 -4.69 0.03 -4.12
CA HIS A 78 -4.60 -1.42 -4.09
C HIS A 78 -4.32 -1.93 -5.51
N ILE A 79 -3.31 -2.78 -5.64
CA ILE A 79 -3.00 -3.51 -6.88
C ILE A 79 -3.28 -4.98 -6.63
N GLU A 80 -4.29 -5.47 -7.32
CA GLU A 80 -4.80 -6.82 -7.15
C GLU A 80 -3.86 -7.88 -7.75
N PRO A 81 -3.90 -9.13 -7.27
CA PRO A 81 -3.03 -10.21 -7.74
C PRO A 81 -3.00 -10.39 -9.26
N ALA A 82 -4.15 -10.27 -9.94
CA ALA A 82 -4.24 -10.39 -11.39
C ALA A 82 -3.43 -9.30 -12.12
N GLU A 83 -3.42 -8.07 -11.59
CA GLU A 83 -2.63 -6.98 -12.15
C GLU A 83 -1.14 -7.16 -11.83
N ILE A 84 -0.80 -7.63 -10.62
CA ILE A 84 0.58 -8.00 -10.26
C ILE A 84 1.12 -9.06 -11.23
N ASP A 85 0.30 -10.07 -11.54
CA ASP A 85 0.67 -11.15 -12.46
C ASP A 85 0.88 -10.64 -13.90
N ALA A 86 0.08 -9.66 -14.34
CA ALA A 86 0.22 -9.05 -15.67
C ALA A 86 1.45 -8.13 -15.79
N LEU A 87 1.78 -7.39 -14.73
CA LEU A 87 2.86 -6.39 -14.76
C LEU A 87 4.21 -6.93 -14.29
N ASN A 88 4.22 -8.00 -13.49
CA ASN A 88 5.26 -8.37 -12.52
C ASN A 88 5.31 -7.43 -11.30
N ILE A 89 5.86 -7.93 -10.18
CA ILE A 89 5.85 -7.22 -8.90
C ILE A 89 6.63 -5.90 -8.92
N TYR A 90 7.70 -5.81 -9.70
CA TYR A 90 8.51 -4.59 -9.77
C TYR A 90 7.74 -3.47 -10.50
N ARG A 91 7.19 -3.76 -11.69
CA ARG A 91 6.42 -2.78 -12.45
C ARG A 91 5.10 -2.44 -11.77
N ALA A 92 4.43 -3.42 -11.14
CA ALA A 92 3.27 -3.18 -10.30
C ALA A 92 3.59 -2.19 -9.17
N THR A 93 4.74 -2.32 -8.51
CA THR A 93 5.17 -1.36 -7.47
C THR A 93 5.32 0.05 -8.01
N LEU A 94 6.05 0.22 -9.14
CA LEU A 94 6.23 1.54 -9.75
C LEU A 94 4.89 2.15 -10.20
N GLU A 95 4.01 1.35 -10.80
CA GLU A 95 2.70 1.82 -11.23
C GLU A 95 1.81 2.20 -10.04
N GLY A 96 1.87 1.46 -8.94
CA GLY A 96 1.16 1.80 -7.70
C GLY A 96 1.64 3.11 -7.10
N MET A 97 2.95 3.33 -7.05
CA MET A 97 3.54 4.60 -6.60
C MET A 97 3.11 5.75 -7.50
N ARG A 98 3.13 5.57 -8.83
CA ARG A 98 2.66 6.57 -9.78
C ARG A 98 1.18 6.91 -9.57
N ARG A 99 0.31 5.90 -9.46
CA ARG A 99 -1.13 6.09 -9.20
C ARG A 99 -1.38 6.79 -7.86
N ALA A 100 -0.63 6.45 -6.82
CA ALA A 100 -0.78 7.06 -5.50
C ALA A 100 -0.46 8.56 -5.57
N VAL A 101 0.65 8.95 -6.20
CA VAL A 101 1.02 10.38 -6.36
C VAL A 101 0.05 11.12 -7.29
N CYS A 102 -0.28 10.54 -8.45
CA CYS A 102 -1.24 11.15 -9.40
C CYS A 102 -2.64 11.31 -8.81
N GLY A 103 -3.01 10.45 -7.86
CA GLY A 103 -4.33 10.45 -7.22
C GLY A 103 -4.43 11.37 -6.00
N LEU A 104 -3.36 12.07 -5.61
CA LEU A 104 -3.42 13.03 -4.51
C LEU A 104 -4.35 14.21 -4.87
N PRO A 105 -5.30 14.59 -4.00
CA PRO A 105 -6.19 15.73 -4.26
C PRO A 105 -5.44 17.08 -4.26
N ILE A 106 -4.27 17.13 -3.61
CA ILE A 106 -3.37 18.28 -3.62
C ILE A 106 -2.10 17.86 -4.37
N PRO A 107 -1.79 18.46 -5.53
CA PRO A 107 -0.58 18.15 -6.26
C PRO A 107 0.66 18.48 -5.42
N PRO A 108 1.57 17.52 -5.17
CA PRO A 108 2.81 17.79 -4.45
C PRO A 108 3.81 18.50 -5.35
N VAL A 109 4.75 19.24 -4.75
CA VAL A 109 5.89 19.82 -5.51
C VAL A 109 7.07 18.87 -5.65
N LEU A 110 7.14 17.87 -4.78
CA LEU A 110 8.17 16.86 -4.76
C LEU A 110 7.59 15.57 -4.16
N ALA A 111 7.85 14.44 -4.80
CA ALA A 111 7.60 13.12 -4.22
C ALA A 111 8.89 12.51 -3.68
N ARG A 112 8.90 12.09 -2.41
CA ARG A 112 9.94 11.28 -1.79
C ARG A 112 9.44 9.86 -1.68
N ILE A 113 10.15 8.93 -2.29
CA ILE A 113 9.70 7.55 -2.50
C ILE A 113 10.62 6.61 -1.74
N ASP A 114 10.08 5.70 -0.92
CA ASP A 114 10.90 4.66 -0.30
C ASP A 114 11.50 3.73 -1.35
N GLY A 115 12.80 3.48 -1.23
CA GLY A 115 13.54 2.58 -2.12
C GLY A 115 14.54 3.29 -3.01
N ASN A 116 14.81 2.70 -4.18
CA ASN A 116 15.93 3.07 -5.04
C ASN A 116 15.52 3.40 -6.49
N ALA A 117 14.22 3.53 -6.76
CA ALA A 117 13.69 3.77 -8.09
C ALA A 117 12.63 4.86 -8.06
N ILE A 118 12.60 5.66 -9.12
CA ILE A 118 11.57 6.69 -9.35
C ILE A 118 10.62 6.15 -10.43
N PRO A 119 9.30 6.05 -10.16
CA PRO A 119 8.30 5.72 -11.17
C PRO A 119 8.34 6.72 -12.33
N PRO A 120 8.26 6.26 -13.58
CA PRO A 120 8.07 7.16 -14.71
C PRO A 120 6.68 7.79 -14.69
N GLY A 121 6.54 8.99 -15.27
CA GLY A 121 5.24 9.64 -15.46
C GLY A 121 4.62 10.26 -14.21
N LEU A 122 5.44 10.64 -13.22
CA LEU A 122 5.00 11.43 -12.08
C LEU A 122 4.67 12.88 -12.48
N PRO A 123 3.68 13.51 -11.83
CA PRO A 123 3.26 14.88 -12.14
C PRO A 123 4.18 15.95 -11.51
N CYS A 124 5.24 15.53 -10.81
CA CYS A 124 6.17 16.39 -10.09
C CYS A 124 7.58 15.76 -10.08
N PRO A 125 8.63 16.56 -9.79
CA PRO A 125 9.95 16.03 -9.45
C PRO A 125 9.88 14.99 -8.33
N ALA A 126 10.84 14.07 -8.32
CA ALA A 126 10.87 13.01 -7.31
C ALA A 126 12.30 12.61 -6.92
N GLU A 127 12.41 12.05 -5.73
CA GLU A 127 13.63 11.48 -5.17
C GLU A 127 13.34 10.10 -4.58
N ALA A 128 14.26 9.15 -4.74
CA ALA A 128 14.17 7.82 -4.14
C ALA A 128 15.13 7.73 -2.95
N TRP A 129 14.61 7.32 -1.79
CA TRP A 129 15.33 7.29 -0.52
C TRP A 129 15.32 5.87 0.02
N VAL A 130 16.48 5.21 0.06
CA VAL A 130 16.59 3.86 0.62
C VAL A 130 16.38 3.93 2.14
N LYS A 131 15.39 3.18 2.65
CA LYS A 131 14.97 3.24 4.06
C LYS A 131 14.51 4.64 4.45
N GLY A 132 13.76 5.27 3.54
CA GLY A 132 13.16 6.58 3.72
C GLY A 132 12.12 6.57 4.83
N ASP A 133 11.43 5.45 5.05
CA ASP A 133 10.43 5.24 6.11
C ASP A 133 10.97 5.55 7.52
N ALA A 134 12.24 5.26 7.77
CA ALA A 134 12.90 5.52 9.05
C ALA A 134 13.42 6.97 9.19
N ARG A 135 13.47 7.75 8.10
CA ARG A 135 14.17 9.05 8.02
C ARG A 135 13.28 10.23 7.67
N ASP A 136 12.20 9.98 6.93
CA ASP A 136 11.28 10.99 6.44
C ASP A 136 9.87 10.72 7.01
N PRO A 137 9.29 11.66 7.78
CA PRO A 137 7.98 11.47 8.39
C PRO A 137 6.84 11.22 7.40
N ALA A 138 6.92 11.79 6.18
CA ALA A 138 5.88 11.61 5.19
C ALA A 138 5.95 10.20 4.59
N ILE A 139 7.16 9.68 4.33
CA ILE A 139 7.34 8.28 3.93
C ILE A 139 6.89 7.34 5.06
N GLY A 140 7.26 7.64 6.31
CA GLY A 140 6.79 6.87 7.48
C GLY A 140 5.27 6.83 7.61
N ALA A 141 4.59 7.96 7.34
CA ALA A 141 3.13 8.02 7.31
C ALA A 141 2.53 7.17 6.16
N ALA A 142 3.10 7.26 4.95
CA ALA A 142 2.69 6.43 3.82
C ALA A 142 2.88 4.93 4.12
N SER A 143 3.99 4.56 4.76
CA SER A 143 4.28 3.20 5.22
C SER A 143 3.18 2.65 6.12
N ILE A 144 2.72 3.45 7.08
CA ILE A 144 1.64 3.09 8.00
C ILE A 144 0.31 2.92 7.24
N LEU A 145 -0.05 3.86 6.36
CA LEU A 145 -1.27 3.78 5.57
C LEU A 145 -1.30 2.52 4.68
N ALA A 146 -0.20 2.24 3.98
CA ALA A 146 -0.06 1.07 3.14
C ALA A 146 -0.16 -0.22 3.96
N LYS A 147 0.58 -0.31 5.08
CA LYS A 147 0.65 -1.50 5.93
C LYS A 147 -0.70 -1.83 6.56
N VAL A 148 -1.36 -0.86 7.19
CA VAL A 148 -2.65 -1.08 7.87
C VAL A 148 -3.73 -1.44 6.84
N SER A 149 -3.81 -0.72 5.71
CA SER A 149 -4.78 -1.03 4.66
C SER A 149 -4.58 -2.43 4.08
N ARG A 150 -3.32 -2.84 3.87
CA ARG A 150 -3.00 -4.19 3.42
C ARG A 150 -3.39 -5.25 4.45
N ASP A 151 -3.07 -5.05 5.72
CA ASP A 151 -3.37 -6.02 6.76
C ASP A 151 -4.88 -6.20 6.93
N ARG A 152 -5.66 -5.11 6.85
CA ARG A 152 -7.14 -5.14 6.81
C ARG A 152 -7.64 -5.95 5.60
N ALA A 153 -7.10 -5.72 4.40
CA ALA A 153 -7.46 -6.50 3.20
C ALA A 153 -7.14 -8.00 3.37
N MET A 154 -6.03 -8.34 4.03
CA MET A 154 -5.69 -9.74 4.32
C MET A 154 -6.61 -10.38 5.34
N LEU A 155 -7.18 -9.63 6.28
CA LEU A 155 -8.20 -10.14 7.21
C LEU A 155 -9.50 -10.45 6.47
N THR A 156 -9.96 -9.58 5.57
CA THR A 156 -11.12 -9.86 4.71
C THR A 156 -10.89 -11.10 3.83
N LEU A 157 -9.68 -11.29 3.31
CA LEU A 157 -9.34 -12.51 2.57
C LEU A 157 -9.32 -13.75 3.46
N ALA A 158 -8.94 -13.63 4.73
CA ALA A 158 -8.95 -14.74 5.68
C ALA A 158 -10.38 -15.22 6.01
N GLU A 159 -11.34 -14.30 6.06
CA GLU A 159 -12.76 -14.65 6.20
C GLU A 159 -13.28 -15.39 4.96
N ARG A 160 -12.87 -14.95 3.77
CA ARG A 160 -13.30 -15.54 2.50
C ARG A 160 -12.65 -16.90 2.19
N PHE A 161 -11.40 -17.09 2.63
CA PHE A 161 -10.60 -18.28 2.36
C PHE A 161 -9.94 -18.78 3.67
N PRO A 162 -10.74 -19.31 4.62
CA PRO A 162 -10.27 -19.66 5.96
C PRO A 162 -9.19 -20.75 5.97
N GLU A 163 -9.13 -21.59 4.95
CA GLU A 163 -8.21 -22.71 4.82
C GLU A 163 -6.73 -22.31 4.62
N TYR A 164 -6.47 -21.05 4.25
CA TYR A 164 -5.10 -20.58 3.94
C TYR A 164 -4.39 -19.87 5.08
N GLY A 165 -5.01 -19.65 6.24
CA GLY A 165 -4.35 -19.02 7.38
C GLY A 165 -3.95 -17.54 7.19
N PHE A 166 -4.56 -16.84 6.22
CA PHE A 166 -4.21 -15.46 5.88
C PHE A 166 -4.28 -14.47 7.05
N ALA A 167 -5.12 -14.71 8.05
CA ALA A 167 -5.19 -13.86 9.23
C ALA A 167 -3.87 -13.83 10.02
N ALA A 168 -3.12 -14.94 10.05
CA ALA A 168 -1.88 -15.04 10.81
C ALA A 168 -0.67 -14.50 10.03
N HIS A 169 -0.42 -15.04 8.84
CA HIS A 169 0.79 -14.73 8.08
C HIS A 169 0.56 -13.71 6.97
N LYS A 170 -0.64 -13.16 6.81
CA LYS A 170 -0.96 -12.11 5.83
C LYS A 170 -0.49 -12.44 4.40
N GLY A 171 -0.54 -13.71 4.00
CA GLY A 171 -0.10 -14.19 2.68
C GLY A 171 1.41 -14.35 2.48
N TYR A 172 2.25 -14.13 3.49
CA TYR A 172 3.70 -14.37 3.39
C TYR A 172 4.04 -15.86 3.22
N PRO A 173 5.18 -16.19 2.59
CA PRO A 173 5.64 -17.57 2.37
C PRO A 173 6.15 -18.19 3.68
N VAL A 174 5.26 -18.75 4.48
CA VAL A 174 5.57 -19.48 5.72
C VAL A 174 5.17 -20.95 5.58
N PRO A 175 5.70 -21.88 6.41
CA PRO A 175 5.39 -23.30 6.31
C PRO A 175 3.88 -23.61 6.20
N GLY A 176 3.05 -23.02 7.08
CA GLY A 176 1.60 -23.22 7.03
C GLY A 176 0.92 -22.74 5.75
N HIS A 177 1.45 -21.70 5.11
CA HIS A 177 0.93 -21.23 3.81
C HIS A 177 1.28 -22.21 2.68
N PHE A 178 2.49 -22.77 2.69
CA PHE A 178 2.87 -23.80 1.73
C PHE A 178 2.10 -25.10 1.92
N GLU A 179 1.79 -25.46 3.17
CA GLU A 179 0.93 -26.61 3.49
C GLU A 179 -0.48 -26.42 2.93
N ALA A 180 -1.10 -25.26 3.17
CA ALA A 180 -2.40 -24.94 2.60
C ALA A 180 -2.38 -24.93 1.06
N LEU A 181 -1.35 -24.35 0.44
CA LEU A 181 -1.19 -24.37 -1.02
C LEU A 181 -1.07 -25.80 -1.58
N ARG A 182 -0.37 -26.71 -0.89
CA ARG A 182 -0.29 -28.12 -1.30
C ARG A 182 -1.62 -28.85 -1.14
N ALA A 183 -2.36 -28.56 -0.07
CA ALA A 183 -3.61 -29.24 0.25
C ALA A 183 -4.79 -28.76 -0.63
N PHE A 184 -4.91 -27.45 -0.85
CA PHE A 184 -6.08 -26.83 -1.47
C PHE A 184 -5.78 -26.20 -2.84
N GLY A 185 -4.50 -26.06 -3.20
CA GLY A 185 -4.06 -25.32 -4.39
C GLY A 185 -4.19 -23.81 -4.24
N PRO A 186 -3.98 -23.05 -5.32
CA PRO A 186 -4.12 -21.60 -5.28
C PRO A 186 -5.57 -21.14 -5.45
N CYS A 187 -6.09 -20.42 -4.45
CA CYS A 187 -7.33 -19.64 -4.59
C CYS A 187 -7.14 -18.34 -5.41
N PRO A 188 -8.23 -17.62 -5.79
CA PRO A 188 -8.16 -16.38 -6.57
C PRO A 188 -7.31 -15.25 -5.96
N ALA A 189 -7.04 -15.27 -4.65
CA ALA A 189 -6.21 -14.27 -3.99
C ALA A 189 -4.70 -14.49 -4.22
N HIS A 190 -4.28 -15.63 -4.76
CA HIS A 190 -2.86 -15.92 -4.98
C HIS A 190 -2.33 -15.25 -6.25
N ARG A 191 -1.05 -14.85 -6.20
CA ARG A 191 -0.29 -14.29 -7.31
C ARG A 191 0.27 -15.43 -8.14
N ARG A 192 -0.40 -15.80 -9.21
CA ARG A 192 -0.12 -17.01 -10.01
C ARG A 192 1.23 -16.94 -10.71
N SER A 193 1.79 -15.75 -10.90
CA SER A 193 3.13 -15.55 -11.46
C SER A 193 4.26 -15.94 -10.49
N PHE A 194 3.99 -16.03 -9.18
CA PHE A 194 5.00 -16.36 -8.17
C PHE A 194 5.32 -17.86 -8.20
N ALA A 195 6.60 -18.21 -8.17
CA ALA A 195 7.05 -19.59 -8.41
C ALA A 195 6.35 -20.65 -7.52
N PRO A 196 6.24 -20.48 -6.19
CA PRO A 196 5.58 -21.50 -5.36
C PRO A 196 4.09 -21.67 -5.66
N VAL A 197 3.42 -20.60 -6.09
CA VAL A 197 2.00 -20.62 -6.46
C VAL A 197 1.81 -21.34 -7.79
N ARG A 198 2.66 -21.02 -8.78
CA ARG A 198 2.64 -21.66 -10.10
C ARG A 198 2.93 -23.16 -10.00
N GLU A 199 3.89 -23.54 -9.16
CA GLU A 199 4.24 -24.94 -8.91
C GLU A 199 3.07 -25.70 -8.26
N ALA A 200 2.45 -25.13 -7.23
CA ALA A 200 1.27 -25.72 -6.60
C ALA A 200 0.08 -25.86 -7.56
N ALA A 201 -0.10 -24.92 -8.50
CA ALA A 201 -1.13 -25.01 -9.53
C ALA A 201 -0.90 -26.18 -10.50
N ALA A 202 0.37 -26.51 -10.79
CA ALA A 202 0.73 -27.56 -11.72
C ALA A 202 0.65 -28.97 -11.12
N THR A 203 0.71 -29.09 -9.79
CA THR A 203 0.65 -30.39 -9.09
C THR A 203 -0.77 -30.81 -8.71
N GLN A 204 -1.79 -29.98 -8.93
CA GLN A 204 -3.18 -30.39 -8.73
C GLN A 204 -3.64 -31.28 -9.88
N PRO A 205 -4.15 -32.50 -9.61
CA PRO A 205 -4.84 -33.28 -10.63
C PRO A 205 -6.04 -32.48 -11.13
N ALA A 206 -6.24 -32.44 -12.45
CA ALA A 206 -7.38 -31.80 -13.08
C ALA A 206 -8.69 -32.45 -12.61
N GLN A 207 -9.26 -32.00 -11.51
CA GLN A 207 -10.56 -32.45 -11.03
C GLN A 207 -11.66 -31.64 -11.76
N GLY A 208 -12.30 -32.28 -12.74
CA GLY A 208 -13.68 -31.97 -13.13
C GLY A 208 -13.93 -31.26 -14.46
N ARG A 209 -13.58 -31.88 -15.60
CA ARG A 209 -14.30 -31.65 -16.88
C ARG A 209 -15.29 -32.80 -17.12
N LEU A 210 -16.24 -32.96 -16.21
CA LEU A 210 -17.50 -33.72 -16.34
C LEU A 210 -18.51 -32.83 -15.58
N LEU A 211 -19.53 -32.23 -16.18
CA LEU A 211 -20.65 -32.81 -16.93
C LEU A 211 -21.20 -31.77 -17.92
N ALA A 212 -21.42 -32.19 -19.16
CA ALA A 212 -22.50 -31.72 -20.01
C ALA A 212 -22.70 -32.83 -21.06
N ASP A 213 -23.64 -33.73 -20.76
CA ASP A 213 -24.39 -34.46 -21.77
C ASP A 213 -25.33 -33.50 -22.50
#